data_AF-A0AAC8Q3Z2-F1
#
_entry.id   AF-A0AAC8Q3Z2-F1
#
_cell.length_a   1.000
_cell.length_b   1.000
_cell.length_c   1.000
_cell.angle_alpha   90.00
_cell.angle_beta   90.00
_cell.angle_gamma   90.00
#
_symmetry.space_group_name_H-M   'P 1'
#
loop_
_entity.id
_entity.type
_entity.pdbx_description
1 polymer ?
#
loop_
_entity_poly.entity_id
_entity_poly.type
_entity_poly.pdbx_seq_one_letter_code
_entity_poly.pdbx_strand_id
1 'polypeptide(L)'
;MVSVSVVSDPGEQVWDVYAGRDLVCTTPCTQWFSPRQHLFLKSRNGDRLFIPGVGREALRARHAILVAEGTSYAKHVNGIVFTTLGGMGLVTGITFTAVGCSQVQERGGMCTAGLITGGVSLPVTAFALWMLLDAAPKAHVLPAFQTRAQHGQPPVTFSLAPNGIAGTF
;
A
#
# COMPACT_ATOMS: atom_id res chain seq x y z
N MET A 1 9.72 17.04 -20.69
CA MET A 1 10.15 15.71 -20.17
C MET A 1 10.62 15.91 -18.74
N VAL A 2 10.40 14.91 -17.88
CA VAL A 2 10.79 14.91 -16.46
C VAL A 2 11.71 13.71 -16.24
N SER A 3 12.83 13.91 -15.55
CA SER A 3 13.71 12.80 -15.15
C SER A 3 13.08 12.10 -13.95
N VAL A 4 12.82 10.80 -14.07
CA VAL A 4 12.21 10.01 -13.00
C VAL A 4 13.16 8.88 -12.60
N SER A 5 13.61 8.93 -11.35
CA SER A 5 14.35 7.83 -10.72
C SER A 5 13.35 6.84 -10.17
N VAL A 6 13.25 5.66 -10.77
CA VAL A 6 12.37 4.58 -10.33
C VAL A 6 13.16 3.66 -9.41
N VAL A 7 12.73 3.57 -8.16
CA VAL A 7 13.37 2.78 -7.10
C VAL A 7 12.35 1.85 -6.45
N SER A 8 12.81 0.67 -6.04
CA SER A 8 12.05 -0.24 -5.20
C SER A 8 12.35 0.04 -3.73
N ASP A 9 11.36 -0.12 -2.84
CA ASP A 9 11.62 -0.08 -1.40
C ASP A 9 12.67 -1.14 -1.00
N PRO A 10 13.70 -0.81 -0.18
CA PRO A 10 14.71 -1.76 0.28
C PRO A 10 14.12 -3.06 0.81
N GLY A 11 14.37 -4.15 0.09
CA GLY A 11 14.02 -5.52 0.47
C GLY A 11 12.83 -6.13 -0.28
N GLU A 12 12.09 -5.39 -1.10
CA GLU A 12 10.70 -5.79 -1.38
C GLU A 12 10.25 -5.99 -2.83
N GLN A 13 11.15 -6.08 -3.82
CA GLN A 13 10.97 -6.71 -5.16
C GLN A 13 11.50 -5.84 -6.30
N VAL A 14 11.91 -6.52 -7.37
CA VAL A 14 12.31 -5.91 -8.64
C VAL A 14 11.07 -5.64 -9.50
N TRP A 15 10.94 -4.41 -9.98
CA TRP A 15 9.82 -3.96 -10.80
C TRP A 15 10.24 -3.70 -12.24
N ASP A 16 9.46 -4.24 -13.16
CA ASP A 16 9.54 -3.93 -14.58
C ASP A 16 8.63 -2.73 -14.89
N VAL A 17 9.23 -1.66 -15.41
CA VAL A 17 8.56 -0.40 -15.72
C VAL A 17 8.18 -0.39 -17.19
N TYR A 18 6.89 -0.25 -17.46
CA TYR A 18 6.33 -0.14 -18.80
C TYR A 18 5.77 1.26 -19.02
N ALA A 19 6.03 1.81 -20.20
CA ALA A 19 5.37 3.02 -20.66
C ALA A 19 4.45 2.66 -21.84
N GLY A 20 3.14 2.59 -21.58
CA GLY A 20 2.21 1.96 -22.52
C GLY A 20 2.40 0.45 -22.56
N ARG A 21 2.98 -0.10 -23.65
CA ARG A 21 3.22 -1.54 -23.83
C ARG A 21 4.71 -1.92 -23.85
N ASP A 22 5.59 -0.94 -23.90
CA ASP A 22 7.03 -1.16 -24.04
C ASP A 22 7.68 -1.22 -22.67
N LEU A 23 8.52 -2.24 -22.46
CA LEU A 23 9.38 -2.34 -21.29
C LEU A 23 10.47 -1.27 -21.42
N VAL A 24 10.48 -0.33 -20.49
CA VAL A 24 11.41 0.80 -20.50
C VAL A 24 12.67 0.45 -19.73
N CYS A 25 12.50 -0.03 -18.50
CA CYS A 25 13.60 -0.45 -17.64
C CYS A 25 13.11 -1.31 -16.48
N THR A 26 14.06 -1.93 -15.78
CA THR A 26 13.84 -2.69 -14.56
C THR A 26 14.50 -1.93 -13.40
N THR A 27 13.80 -1.77 -12.27
CA THR A 27 14.29 -1.00 -11.11
C THR A 27 15.55 -1.62 -10.48
N PRO A 28 16.50 -0.81 -9.98
CA PRO A 28 16.52 0.66 -9.98
C PRO A 28 16.97 1.24 -11.34
N CYS A 29 16.25 2.24 -11.86
CA CYS A 29 16.59 2.89 -13.12
C CYS A 29 16.16 4.37 -13.14
N THR A 30 16.87 5.20 -13.90
CA THR A 30 16.51 6.61 -14.10
C THR A 30 16.19 6.84 -15.56
N GLN A 31 14.97 7.29 -15.86
CA GLN A 31 14.54 7.50 -17.24
C GLN A 31 13.69 8.77 -17.40
N TRP A 32 13.71 9.32 -18.62
CA TRP A 32 12.93 10.49 -18.98
C TRP A 32 11.54 10.10 -19.44
N PHE A 33 10.51 10.59 -18.74
CA PHE A 33 9.12 10.34 -19.09
C PHE A 33 8.40 11.63 -19.48
N SER A 34 7.36 11.48 -20.30
CA SER A 34 6.41 12.57 -20.50
C SER A 34 5.50 12.68 -19.26
N PRO A 35 5.21 13.89 -18.75
CA PRO A 35 4.39 14.07 -17.55
C PRO A 35 3.00 13.42 -17.59
N ARG A 36 2.41 13.33 -18.79
CA ARG A 36 1.09 12.73 -19.02
C ARG A 36 1.19 11.26 -19.47
N GLN A 37 2.38 10.68 -19.44
CA GLN A 37 2.58 9.29 -19.83
C GLN A 37 2.12 8.40 -18.69
N HIS A 38 1.23 7.47 -19.03
CA HIS A 38 0.81 6.42 -18.11
C HIS A 38 1.94 5.41 -17.97
N LEU A 39 2.26 5.07 -16.72
CA LEU A 39 3.26 4.07 -16.40
C LEU A 39 2.57 2.86 -15.77
N PHE A 40 3.03 1.67 -16.14
CA PHE A 40 2.63 0.42 -15.53
C PHE A 40 3.87 -0.20 -14.91
N LEU A 41 3.80 -0.56 -13.64
CA LEU A 41 4.87 -1.32 -13.00
C LEU A 41 4.35 -2.72 -12.74
N LYS A 42 5.18 -3.71 -13.07
CA LYS A 42 4.88 -5.11 -12.84
C LYS A 42 5.99 -5.72 -12.03
N SER A 43 5.65 -6.33 -10.91
CA SER A 43 6.60 -7.11 -10.12
C SER A 43 6.73 -8.52 -10.71
N ARG A 44 7.89 -9.16 -10.47
CA ARG A 44 8.08 -10.59 -10.71
C ARG A 44 7.07 -11.47 -9.97
N ASN A 45 6.56 -11.02 -8.84
CA ASN A 45 5.58 -11.75 -8.03
C ASN A 45 4.14 -11.61 -8.56
N GLY A 46 3.93 -10.87 -9.65
CA GLY A 46 2.62 -10.70 -10.29
C GLY A 46 1.88 -9.43 -9.90
N ASP A 47 2.38 -8.67 -8.92
CA ASP A 47 1.81 -7.37 -8.52
C ASP A 47 1.86 -6.39 -9.68
N ARG A 48 0.81 -5.56 -9.80
CA ARG A 48 0.64 -4.57 -10.86
C ARG A 48 0.26 -3.23 -10.27
N LEU A 49 0.97 -2.19 -10.67
CA LEU A 49 0.72 -0.82 -10.28
C LEU A 49 0.46 0.02 -11.53
N PHE A 50 -0.59 0.82 -11.50
CA PHE A 50 -0.90 1.78 -12.55
C PHE A 50 -0.69 3.19 -12.04
N ILE A 51 0.15 3.94 -12.75
CA ILE A 51 0.45 5.33 -12.41
C ILE A 51 -0.06 6.19 -13.56
N PRO A 52 -1.10 7.01 -13.30
CA PRO A 52 -1.75 7.78 -14.35
C PRO A 52 -0.88 8.90 -14.93
N GLY A 53 0.19 9.28 -14.24
CA GLY A 53 1.18 10.23 -14.73
C GLY A 53 2.10 10.72 -13.61
N VAL A 54 3.17 11.41 -14.02
CA VAL A 54 4.10 12.06 -13.12
C VAL A 54 3.46 13.40 -12.72
N GLY A 55 3.00 13.52 -11.47
CA GLY A 55 2.14 14.61 -11.00
C GLY A 55 2.65 16.03 -11.28
N ARG A 56 1.77 17.04 -11.08
CA ARG A 56 2.10 18.46 -11.34
C ARG A 56 3.28 18.98 -10.52
N GLU A 57 3.57 18.37 -9.38
CA GLU A 57 4.68 18.73 -8.50
C GLU A 57 6.03 18.25 -9.06
N ALA A 58 6.09 17.03 -9.58
CA ALA A 58 7.24 16.50 -10.32
C ALA A 58 7.57 17.32 -11.57
N LEU A 59 6.54 17.83 -12.25
CA LEU A 59 6.66 18.77 -13.36
C LEU A 59 7.38 20.07 -12.98
N ARG A 60 7.10 20.60 -11.78
CA ARG A 60 7.72 21.84 -11.27
C ARG A 60 9.18 21.61 -10.87
N ALA A 61 9.49 20.45 -10.26
CA ALA A 61 10.84 20.08 -9.86
C ALA A 61 11.73 19.61 -11.03
N ARG A 62 11.15 19.26 -12.18
CA ARG A 62 11.79 18.60 -13.35
C ARG A 62 12.47 17.25 -13.05
N HIS A 63 12.46 16.83 -11.78
CA HIS A 63 12.96 15.57 -11.27
C HIS A 63 11.91 14.96 -10.33
N ALA A 64 11.72 13.65 -10.42
CA ALA A 64 10.84 12.90 -9.55
C ALA A 64 11.50 11.59 -9.12
N ILE A 65 11.15 11.11 -7.93
CA ILE A 65 11.45 9.76 -7.48
C ILE A 65 10.13 9.00 -7.47
N LEU A 66 10.11 7.85 -8.13
CA LEU A 66 9.00 6.92 -8.12
C LEU A 66 9.43 5.74 -7.25
N VAL A 67 8.84 5.65 -6.06
CA VAL A 67 9.06 4.53 -5.14
C VAL A 67 7.92 3.54 -5.32
N ALA A 68 8.26 2.30 -5.69
CA ALA A 68 7.31 1.20 -5.82
C ALA A 68 7.43 0.26 -4.60
N GLU A 69 6.32 0.09 -3.89
CA GLU A 69 6.18 -0.78 -2.72
C GLU A 69 5.36 -2.02 -3.10
N GLY A 70 5.90 -3.19 -2.76
CA GLY A 70 5.23 -4.47 -2.97
C GLY A 70 4.08 -4.69 -2.01
N THR A 71 3.32 -5.76 -2.25
CA THR A 71 2.33 -6.20 -1.26
C THR A 71 3.05 -6.63 0.02
N SER A 72 2.65 -6.05 1.16
CA SER A 72 3.18 -6.46 2.46
C SER A 72 2.59 -7.83 2.85
N TYR A 73 3.32 -8.90 2.56
CA TYR A 73 2.85 -10.29 2.80
C TYR A 73 2.42 -10.53 4.25
N ALA A 74 3.16 -10.01 5.23
CA ALA A 74 2.84 -10.20 6.64
C ALA A 74 1.50 -9.53 7.04
N LYS A 75 1.28 -8.29 6.58
CA LYS A 75 0.00 -7.59 6.80
C LYS A 75 -1.14 -8.27 6.06
N HIS A 76 -0.90 -8.75 4.85
CA HIS A 76 -1.92 -9.43 4.05
C HIS A 76 -2.38 -10.75 4.71
N VAL A 77 -1.44 -11.61 5.12
CA VAL A 77 -1.73 -12.88 5.80
C VAL A 77 -2.43 -12.63 7.13
N ASN A 78 -1.92 -11.70 7.95
CA ASN A 78 -2.57 -11.35 9.22
C ASN A 78 -3.98 -10.80 8.99
N GLY A 79 -4.17 -9.95 7.98
CA GLY A 79 -5.48 -9.42 7.61
C GLY A 79 -6.47 -10.53 7.23
N ILE A 80 -6.06 -11.55 6.48
CA ILE A 80 -6.91 -12.73 6.19
C ILE A 80 -7.27 -13.48 7.48
N VAL A 81 -6.29 -13.75 8.34
CA VAL A 81 -6.50 -14.48 9.60
C VAL A 81 -7.45 -13.71 10.53
N PHE A 82 -7.24 -12.40 10.71
CA PHE A 82 -8.13 -11.59 11.54
C PHE A 82 -9.53 -11.44 10.93
N THR A 83 -9.65 -11.38 9.60
CA THR A 83 -10.97 -11.29 8.94
C THR A 83 -11.74 -12.59 9.10
N THR A 84 -11.08 -13.75 8.99
CA THR A 84 -11.72 -15.06 9.19
C THR A 84 -12.14 -15.27 10.65
N LEU A 85 -11.27 -14.94 11.62
CA LEU A 85 -11.59 -14.98 13.04
C LEU A 85 -12.72 -14.00 13.40
N GLY A 86 -12.63 -12.76 12.92
CA GLY A 86 -13.65 -11.73 13.12
C GLY A 86 -15.00 -12.14 12.52
N GLY A 87 -15.01 -12.65 11.29
CA GLY A 87 -16.21 -13.14 10.61
C GLY A 87 -16.88 -14.31 11.34
N MET A 88 -16.11 -15.31 11.80
CA MET A 88 -16.65 -16.39 12.63
C MET A 88 -17.20 -15.88 13.97
N GLY A 89 -16.51 -14.92 14.60
CA GLY A 89 -17.00 -14.26 15.82
C GLY A 89 -18.32 -13.53 15.59
N LEU A 90 -18.48 -12.87 14.45
CA LEU A 90 -19.69 -12.12 14.11
C LEU A 90 -20.86 -13.08 13.85
N VAL A 91 -20.64 -14.17 13.10
CA VAL A 91 -21.67 -15.20 12.85
C VAL A 91 -22.09 -15.87 14.16
N THR A 92 -21.13 -16.28 15.00
CA THR A 92 -21.45 -16.88 16.30
C THR A 92 -22.17 -15.89 17.21
N GLY A 93 -21.74 -14.62 17.26
CA GLY A 93 -22.43 -13.54 17.98
C GLY A 93 -23.87 -13.34 17.54
N ILE A 94 -24.14 -13.29 16.22
CA ILE A 94 -25.50 -13.20 15.67
C ILE A 94 -26.34 -14.40 16.13
N THR A 95 -25.81 -15.62 16.01
CA THR A 95 -26.56 -16.81 16.41
C THR A 95 -26.90 -16.80 17.91
N PHE A 96 -25.93 -16.51 18.79
CA PHE A 96 -26.16 -16.43 20.24
C PHE A 96 -27.13 -15.31 20.61
N THR A 97 -27.07 -14.17 19.93
CA THR A 97 -28.03 -13.07 20.13
C THR A 97 -29.43 -13.50 19.69
N ALA A 98 -29.56 -14.15 18.52
CA ALA A 98 -30.85 -14.59 17.98
C ALA A 98 -31.53 -15.65 18.84
N VAL A 99 -30.79 -16.67 19.32
CA VAL A 99 -31.36 -17.72 20.20
C VAL A 99 -31.45 -17.30 21.68
N GLY A 100 -30.60 -16.37 22.12
CA GLY A 100 -30.57 -15.90 23.50
C GLY A 100 -31.63 -14.84 23.80
N CYS A 101 -31.92 -13.97 22.84
CA CYS A 101 -32.89 -12.89 23.04
C CYS A 101 -34.35 -13.31 22.73
N SER A 102 -34.59 -14.53 22.23
CA SER A 102 -35.96 -15.05 22.00
C SER A 102 -36.66 -15.51 23.29
N GLN A 103 -35.91 -15.82 24.36
CA GLN A 103 -36.42 -16.19 25.69
C GLN A 103 -35.53 -15.56 26.78
N VAL A 104 -35.68 -14.25 26.96
CA VAL A 104 -34.80 -13.44 27.82
C VAL A 104 -34.86 -13.87 29.30
N GLN A 105 -36.02 -14.36 29.78
CA GLN A 105 -36.19 -14.80 31.18
C GLN A 105 -35.41 -16.07 31.56
N GLU A 106 -35.20 -17.02 30.63
CA GLU A 106 -34.44 -18.26 30.92
C GLU A 106 -33.02 -18.24 30.35
N ARG A 107 -32.77 -17.46 29.29
CA ARG A 107 -31.53 -17.50 28.51
C ARG A 107 -30.84 -16.13 28.37
N GLY A 108 -31.13 -15.19 29.26
CA GLY A 108 -30.57 -13.84 29.25
C GLY A 108 -29.04 -13.79 29.13
N GLY A 109 -28.32 -14.74 29.75
CA GLY A 109 -26.86 -14.84 29.63
C GLY A 109 -26.35 -15.08 28.20
N MET A 110 -27.11 -15.78 27.36
CA MET A 110 -26.75 -16.00 25.95
C MET A 110 -26.99 -14.75 25.09
N CYS A 111 -28.01 -13.95 25.40
CA CYS A 111 -28.28 -12.66 24.75
C CYS A 111 -27.13 -11.67 25.02
N THR A 112 -26.67 -11.57 26.28
CA THR A 112 -25.54 -10.72 26.67
C THR A 112 -24.22 -11.20 26.05
N ALA A 113 -23.99 -12.53 26.04
CA ALA A 113 -22.81 -13.11 25.39
C ALA A 113 -22.79 -12.81 23.88
N GLY A 114 -23.93 -12.96 23.20
CA GLY A 114 -24.05 -12.63 21.77
C GLY A 114 -23.76 -11.16 21.48
N LEU A 115 -24.26 -10.24 22.30
CA LEU A 115 -23.99 -8.80 22.16
C LEU A 115 -22.51 -8.44 22.41
N ILE A 116 -21.87 -9.06 23.39
CA ILE A 116 -20.44 -8.84 23.66
C ILE A 116 -19.60 -9.39 22.51
N THR A 117 -19.85 -10.63 22.09
CA THR A 117 -19.11 -11.27 20.99
C THR A 117 -19.34 -10.53 19.67
N GLY A 118 -20.57 -10.11 19.37
CA GLY A 118 -20.88 -9.25 18.22
C GLY A 118 -20.21 -7.88 18.29
N GLY A 119 -20.24 -7.26 19.48
CA GLY A 119 -19.63 -5.95 19.72
C GLY A 119 -18.11 -5.94 19.59
N VAL A 120 -17.43 -7.03 19.98
CA VAL A 120 -15.97 -7.17 19.85
C VAL A 120 -15.56 -7.62 18.46
N SER A 121 -16.36 -8.47 17.79
CA SER A 121 -16.04 -8.96 16.45
C SER A 121 -16.12 -7.88 15.38
N LEU A 122 -17.02 -6.89 15.52
CA LEU A 122 -17.11 -5.75 14.60
C LEU A 122 -15.81 -4.95 14.45
N PRO A 123 -15.21 -4.39 15.52
CA PRO A 123 -13.97 -3.63 15.41
C PRO A 123 -12.79 -4.52 14.97
N VAL A 124 -12.74 -5.79 15.38
CA VAL A 124 -11.71 -6.73 14.91
C VAL A 124 -11.81 -6.93 13.40
N THR A 125 -13.02 -7.12 12.87
CA THR A 125 -13.23 -7.29 11.42
C THR A 125 -12.90 -6.00 10.67
N ALA A 126 -13.30 -4.84 11.20
CA ALA A 126 -12.95 -3.54 10.61
C ALA A 126 -11.43 -3.32 10.57
N PHE A 127 -10.72 -3.65 11.64
CA PHE A 127 -9.27 -3.57 11.72
C PHE A 127 -8.58 -4.53 10.74
N ALA A 128 -9.11 -5.74 10.58
CA ALA A 128 -8.59 -6.72 9.64
C ALA A 128 -8.72 -6.25 8.18
N LEU A 129 -9.87 -5.68 7.83
CA LEU A 129 -10.10 -5.07 6.52
C LEU A 129 -9.15 -3.90 6.28
N TRP A 130 -8.93 -3.07 7.30
CA TRP A 130 -7.97 -1.98 7.20
C TRP A 130 -6.54 -2.50 6.94
N MET A 131 -6.09 -3.56 7.61
CA MET A 131 -4.80 -4.19 7.33
C MET A 131 -4.71 -4.75 5.90
N LEU A 132 -5.77 -5.39 5.41
CA LEU A 132 -5.83 -5.91 4.03
C LEU A 132 -5.67 -4.80 2.99
N LEU A 133 -6.35 -3.68 3.20
CA LEU A 133 -6.26 -2.52 2.32
C LEU A 133 -4.89 -1.83 2.41
N ASP A 134 -4.31 -1.77 3.61
CA ASP A 134 -2.99 -1.17 3.82
C ASP A 134 -1.86 -2.04 3.24
N ALA A 135 -2.08 -3.36 3.15
CA ALA A 135 -1.13 -4.31 2.58
C ALA A 135 -1.04 -4.27 1.05
N ALA A 136 -1.99 -3.61 0.36
CA ALA A 136 -2.00 -3.53 -1.09
C ALA A 136 -0.73 -2.84 -1.62
N PRO A 137 -0.26 -3.20 -2.83
CA PRO A 137 0.92 -2.57 -3.41
C PRO A 137 0.65 -1.08 -3.66
N LYS A 138 1.66 -0.24 -3.41
CA LYS A 138 1.54 1.22 -3.52
C LYS A 138 2.67 1.79 -4.38
N ALA A 139 2.37 2.90 -5.05
CA ALA A 139 3.36 3.67 -5.78
C ALA A 139 3.33 5.11 -5.28
N HIS A 140 4.49 5.63 -4.88
CA HIS A 140 4.66 7.00 -4.44
C HIS A 140 5.49 7.77 -5.45
N VAL A 141 4.91 8.83 -6.03
CA VAL A 141 5.62 9.76 -6.92
C VAL A 141 5.96 11.01 -6.11
N LEU A 142 7.22 11.14 -5.76
CA LEU A 142 7.72 12.22 -4.92
C LEU A 142 8.51 13.21 -5.80
N PRO A 143 8.31 14.53 -5.65
CA PRO A 143 9.19 15.49 -6.31
C PRO A 143 10.59 15.36 -5.73
N ALA A 144 11.60 15.23 -6.60
CA ALA A 144 12.99 15.16 -6.19
C ALA A 144 13.62 16.55 -6.33
N PHE A 145 14.15 17.08 -5.22
CA PHE A 145 14.91 18.31 -5.27
C PHE A 145 16.39 17.93 -5.39
N GLN A 146 16.98 18.16 -6.56
CA GLN A 146 18.43 18.06 -6.71
C GLN A 146 19.06 19.25 -6.02
N THR A 147 19.91 19.01 -5.01
CA THR A 147 20.79 20.06 -4.53
C THR A 147 21.84 20.36 -5.59
N ARG A 148 22.15 21.64 -5.76
CA ARG A 148 23.19 22.09 -6.68
C ARG A 148 24.53 21.59 -6.12
N ALA A 149 25.07 20.52 -6.70
CA ALA A 149 26.34 19.96 -6.28
C ALA A 149 27.45 21.03 -6.38
N GLN A 150 28.24 21.18 -5.32
CA GLN A 150 29.49 21.95 -5.39
C GLN A 150 30.49 21.20 -6.29
N HIS A 151 31.39 21.97 -6.94
CA HIS A 151 32.33 21.48 -7.94
C HIS A 151 33.09 20.23 -7.44
N GLY A 152 32.86 19.07 -8.08
CA GLY A 152 33.53 17.80 -7.75
C GLY A 152 32.73 16.80 -6.90
N GLN A 153 31.48 17.08 -6.52
CA GLN A 153 30.62 16.13 -5.80
C GLN A 153 29.51 15.54 -6.70
N PRO A 154 29.14 14.25 -6.53
CA PRO A 154 27.99 13.67 -7.22
C PRO A 154 26.70 14.37 -6.74
N PRO A 155 25.75 14.66 -7.64
CA PRO A 155 24.49 15.29 -7.27
C PRO A 155 23.65 14.35 -6.40
N VAL A 156 23.45 14.73 -5.14
CA VAL A 156 22.59 14.00 -4.21
C VAL A 156 21.14 14.34 -4.53
N THR A 157 20.33 13.31 -4.78
CA THR A 157 18.90 13.49 -5.03
C THR A 157 18.16 12.95 -3.82
N PHE A 158 17.39 13.79 -3.12
CA PHE A 158 16.57 13.36 -1.98
C PHE A 158 15.10 13.74 -2.19
N SER A 159 14.23 12.90 -1.65
CA SER A 159 12.80 13.15 -1.49
C SER A 159 12.36 12.70 -0.10
N LEU A 160 11.39 13.40 0.47
CA LEU A 160 10.74 12.97 1.71
C LEU A 160 9.64 11.97 1.35
N ALA A 161 9.89 10.69 1.64
CA ALA A 161 8.90 9.63 1.61
C ALA A 161 8.15 9.57 2.97
N PRO A 162 6.94 9.00 3.01
CA PRO A 162 6.18 8.84 4.26
C PRO A 162 6.95 8.10 5.37
N ASN A 163 7.90 7.25 4.99
CA ASN A 163 8.71 6.43 5.90
C ASN A 163 10.15 6.94 6.09
N GLY A 164 10.53 8.10 5.54
CA GLY A 164 11.88 8.66 5.71
C GLY A 164 12.41 9.43 4.50
N ILE A 165 13.74 9.52 4.39
CA ILE A 165 14.41 10.19 3.26
C ILE A 165 14.74 9.12 2.22
N ALA A 166 14.13 9.20 1.04
CA ALA A 166 14.44 8.34 -0.10
C ALA A 166 15.29 9.13 -1.10
N GLY A 167 16.47 8.62 -1.42
CA GLY A 167 17.40 9.33 -2.29
C GLY A 167 18.56 8.50 -2.77
N THR A 168 19.23 8.99 -3.82
CA THR A 168 20.52 8.49 -4.27
C THR A 168 21.60 9.40 -3.70
N PHE A 169 22.46 8.83 -2.87
CA PHE A 169 23.60 9.49 -2.21
C PHE A 169 24.92 9.02 -2.80
#